data_AF-A0A2U0AIU8-F1
#
_entry.id   AF-A0A2U0AIU8-F1
#
_cell.length_a   1.000
_cell.length_b   1.000
_cell.length_c   1.000
_cell.angle_alpha   90.00
_cell.angle_beta   90.00
_cell.angle_gamma   90.00
#
_symmetry.space_group_name_H-M   'P 1'
#
loop_
_entity.id
_entity.type
_entity.pdbx_description
1 polymer ?
#
loop_
_entity_poly.entity_id
_entity_poly.type
_entity_poly.pdbx_seq_one_letter_code
_entity_poly.pdbx_strand_id
1 'polypeptide(L)'
;MSILVNRDSRVIFQGFTGQHATFHAEEAIRMGTQVVGGVTPGKGGQVHIDRPVFDTVQDAVTQAGADVSVVFVPPPFSAEAIMEAIEGGIKVIVVITD
;
A
#
# COMPACT_ATOMS: atom_id res chain seq x y z
N MET A 1 -12.86 -8.93 -18.15
CA MET A 1 -12.89 -7.46 -18.19
C MET A 1 -13.16 -7.01 -16.76
N SER A 2 -12.25 -6.26 -16.15
CA SER A 2 -12.42 -5.69 -14.80
C SER A 2 -12.59 -4.17 -14.90
N ILE A 3 -12.99 -3.51 -13.80
CA ILE A 3 -13.32 -2.07 -13.79
C ILE A 3 -12.17 -1.22 -13.24
N LEU A 4 -11.77 -1.44 -11.98
CA LEU A 4 -10.77 -0.59 -11.30
C LEU A 4 -9.41 -1.26 -11.14
N VAL A 5 -9.39 -2.54 -10.76
CA VAL A 5 -8.16 -3.31 -10.50
C VAL A 5 -8.10 -4.54 -11.38
N ASN A 6 -6.90 -4.98 -11.72
CA ASN A 6 -6.65 -6.17 -12.53
C ASN A 6 -5.31 -6.83 -12.13
N ARG A 7 -4.91 -7.86 -12.88
CA ARG A 7 -3.68 -8.63 -12.61
C ARG A 7 -2.38 -7.82 -12.74
N ASP A 8 -2.42 -6.71 -13.48
CA ASP A 8 -1.30 -5.82 -13.75
C ASP A 8 -1.27 -4.63 -12.76
N SER A 9 -2.28 -4.51 -11.88
CA SER A 9 -2.32 -3.50 -10.82
C SER A 9 -1.24 -3.74 -9.77
N ARG A 10 -0.42 -2.73 -9.49
CA ARG A 10 0.71 -2.79 -8.58
C ARG A 10 0.32 -2.15 -7.26
N VAL A 11 0.08 -3.00 -6.27
CA VAL A 11 -0.57 -2.63 -5.02
C VAL A 11 0.45 -2.34 -3.92
N ILE A 12 0.25 -1.25 -3.19
CA ILE A 12 0.94 -0.97 -1.93
C ILE A 12 -0.04 -0.93 -0.76
N PHE A 13 0.48 -1.19 0.44
CA PHE A 13 -0.28 -1.06 1.69
C PHE A 13 0.27 0.12 2.49
N GLN A 14 -0.58 1.07 2.88
CA GLN A 14 -0.23 2.11 3.86
C GLN A 14 -0.53 1.60 5.27
N GLY A 15 0.43 1.76 6.19
CA GLY A 15 0.41 1.06 7.47
C GLY A 15 0.94 -0.38 7.37
N PHE A 16 1.78 -0.65 6.36
CA PHE A 16 2.18 -2.00 5.93
C PHE A 16 2.69 -2.92 7.04
N THR A 17 3.47 -2.37 7.97
CA THR A 17 4.07 -3.14 9.08
C THR A 17 3.14 -3.32 10.28
N GLY A 18 1.89 -2.85 10.19
CA GLY A 18 0.85 -3.07 11.19
C GLY A 18 0.27 -4.49 11.12
N GLN A 19 -0.31 -4.97 12.22
CA GLN A 19 -0.81 -6.35 12.32
C GLN A 19 -1.88 -6.69 11.27
N HIS A 20 -2.91 -5.84 11.12
CA HIS A 20 -3.96 -6.04 10.13
C HIS A 20 -3.45 -5.93 8.69
N ALA A 21 -2.61 -4.93 8.42
CA ALA A 21 -2.01 -4.74 7.10
C ALA A 21 -1.15 -5.94 6.70
N THR A 22 -0.36 -6.47 7.64
CA THR A 22 0.49 -7.66 7.42
C THR A 22 -0.36 -8.87 7.05
N PHE A 23 -1.38 -9.17 7.85
CA PHE A 23 -2.28 -10.30 7.60
C PHE A 23 -2.96 -10.20 6.22
N HIS A 24 -3.54 -9.04 5.89
CA HIS A 24 -4.23 -8.87 4.62
C HIS A 24 -3.28 -8.82 3.42
N ALA A 25 -2.05 -8.30 3.58
CA ALA A 25 -1.07 -8.30 2.51
C ALA A 25 -0.53 -9.70 2.22
N GLU A 26 -0.30 -10.53 3.23
CA GLU A 26 0.10 -11.95 3.06
C GLU A 26 -0.98 -12.74 2.30
N GLU A 27 -2.25 -12.59 2.70
CA GLU A 27 -3.36 -13.25 1.98
C GLU A 27 -3.51 -12.70 0.55
N ALA A 28 -3.37 -11.39 0.34
CA ALA A 28 -3.41 -10.79 -0.99
C ALA A 28 -2.29 -11.35 -1.90
N ILE A 29 -1.07 -11.49 -1.38
CA ILE A 29 0.05 -12.11 -2.09
C ILE A 29 -0.25 -13.58 -2.40
N ARG A 30 -0.76 -14.35 -1.42
CA ARG A 30 -1.14 -15.76 -1.60
C ARG A 30 -2.21 -15.92 -2.68
N MET A 31 -3.14 -14.98 -2.78
CA MET A 31 -4.21 -14.97 -3.80
C MET A 31 -3.75 -14.45 -5.17
N GLY A 32 -2.49 -14.00 -5.31
CA GLY A 32 -1.90 -13.55 -6.57
C GLY A 32 -2.01 -12.06 -6.86
N THR A 33 -2.38 -11.24 -5.87
CA THR A 33 -2.28 -9.78 -5.97
C THR A 33 -0.82 -9.36 -6.10
N GLN A 34 -0.50 -8.47 -7.04
CA GLN A 34 0.85 -7.93 -7.19
C GLN A 34 1.13 -6.86 -6.11
N VAL A 35 1.34 -7.31 -4.87
CA VAL A 35 1.80 -6.45 -3.79
C VAL A 35 3.27 -6.13 -4.01
N VAL A 36 3.58 -4.87 -4.31
CA VAL A 36 4.92 -4.40 -4.68
C VAL A 36 5.69 -3.77 -3.51
N GLY A 37 5.04 -3.62 -2.35
CA GLY A 37 5.64 -3.04 -1.15
C GLY A 37 4.58 -2.42 -0.24
N GLY A 38 5.04 -1.58 0.68
CA GLY A 38 4.14 -0.77 1.48
C GLY A 38 4.85 0.36 2.21
N VAL A 39 4.05 1.23 2.80
CA VAL A 39 4.51 2.47 3.42
C VAL A 39 4.37 2.36 4.95
N THR A 40 5.44 2.67 5.65
CA THR A 40 5.42 2.92 7.09
C THR A 40 6.49 3.97 7.40
N PRO A 41 6.10 5.22 7.73
CA PRO A 41 7.05 6.29 8.03
C PRO A 41 8.02 5.90 9.15
N GLY A 42 9.31 6.16 8.92
CA GLY A 42 10.42 5.80 9.82
C GLY A 42 10.94 4.37 9.67
N LYS A 43 10.37 3.58 8.75
CA LYS A 43 10.81 2.21 8.45
C LYS A 43 11.22 2.01 6.99
N GLY A 44 11.37 3.07 6.21
CA GLY A 44 11.86 2.99 4.84
C GLY A 44 13.20 2.27 4.72
N GLY A 45 13.36 1.49 3.65
CA GLY A 45 14.55 0.69 3.38
C GLY A 45 14.57 -0.67 4.07
N GLN A 46 13.59 -0.98 4.92
CA GLN A 46 13.41 -2.31 5.49
C GLN A 46 12.71 -3.24 4.50
N VAL A 47 12.71 -4.53 4.82
CA VAL A 47 11.92 -5.56 4.13
C VAL A 47 10.90 -6.10 5.12
N HIS A 48 9.65 -6.21 4.68
CA HIS A 48 8.54 -6.81 5.43
C HIS A 48 7.79 -7.75 4.50
N ILE A 49 7.49 -8.97 4.96
CA ILE A 49 6.84 -10.04 4.16
C ILE A 49 7.45 -10.22 2.75
N ASP A 50 8.79 -10.21 2.66
CA ASP A 50 9.56 -10.29 1.41
C ASP A 50 9.27 -9.17 0.41
N ARG A 51 8.83 -7.99 0.87
CA ARG A 51 8.57 -6.79 0.06
C ARG A 51 9.22 -5.55 0.67
N PRO A 52 9.59 -4.55 -0.15
CA PRO A 52 10.22 -3.33 0.34
C PRO A 52 9.23 -2.48 1.15
N VAL A 53 9.76 -1.85 2.20
CA VAL A 53 9.08 -0.81 2.98
C VAL A 53 9.62 0.55 2.56
N PHE A 54 8.71 1.49 2.33
CA PHE A 54 9.02 2.88 1.97
C PHE A 54 8.61 3.83 3.09
N ASP A 55 9.29 4.97 3.19
CA ASP A 55 8.88 6.04 4.13
C ASP A 55 7.70 6.83 3.60
N THR A 56 7.59 6.99 2.27
CA THR A 56 6.52 7.76 1.62
C THR A 56 5.84 6.99 0.49
N VAL A 57 4.59 7.35 0.16
CA VAL A 57 3.90 6.83 -1.03
C VAL A 57 4.63 7.24 -2.31
N GLN A 58 5.18 8.45 -2.37
CA GLN A 58 5.93 8.93 -3.53
C GLN A 58 7.12 8.01 -3.88
N ASP A 59 7.84 7.54 -2.85
CA ASP A 59 8.94 6.58 -3.03
C ASP A 59 8.43 5.25 -3.56
N ALA A 60 7.32 4.75 -3.01
CA ALA A 60 6.71 3.50 -3.46
C ALA A 60 6.24 3.58 -4.93
N VAL A 61 5.67 4.72 -5.34
CA VAL A 61 5.27 4.96 -6.73
C VAL A 61 6.49 5.04 -7.65
N THR A 62 7.53 5.79 -7.25
CA THR A 62 8.72 6.03 -8.09
C THR A 62 9.57 4.77 -8.24
N GLN A 63 9.78 4.03 -7.15
CA GLN A 63 10.70 2.89 -7.11
C GLN A 63 10.01 1.57 -7.46
N ALA A 64 8.74 1.41 -7.06
CA ALA A 64 7.99 0.18 -7.24
C ALA A 64 6.80 0.30 -8.19
N GLY A 65 6.60 1.44 -8.85
CA GLY A 65 5.58 1.62 -9.89
C GLY A 65 4.16 1.42 -9.39
N ALA A 66 3.90 1.70 -8.11
CA ALA A 66 2.59 1.50 -7.50
C ALA A 66 1.52 2.39 -8.15
N ASP A 67 0.34 1.82 -8.39
CA ASP A 67 -0.82 2.55 -8.95
C ASP A 67 -2.10 2.35 -8.12
N VAL A 68 -2.08 1.43 -7.16
CA VAL A 68 -3.17 1.16 -6.20
C VAL A 68 -2.63 1.17 -4.78
N SER A 69 -3.37 1.79 -3.85
CA SER A 69 -3.04 1.84 -2.42
C SER A 69 -4.18 1.30 -1.57
N VAL A 70 -3.86 0.46 -0.59
CA VAL A 70 -4.79 -0.02 0.44
C VAL A 70 -4.41 0.61 1.78
N VAL A 71 -5.35 1.29 2.43
CA VAL A 71 -5.12 2.05 3.67
C VAL A 71 -5.54 1.22 4.87
N PHE A 72 -4.55 0.81 5.67
CA PHE A 72 -4.68 0.17 6.98
C PHE A 72 -4.06 1.04 8.08
N VAL A 73 -4.28 2.34 7.98
CA VAL A 73 -3.78 3.36 8.92
C VAL A 73 -4.90 3.68 9.92
N PRO A 74 -4.64 3.89 11.22
CA PRO A 74 -5.69 4.22 12.20
C PRO A 74 -6.55 5.44 11.81
N PRO A 75 -7.81 5.55 12.28
CA PRO A 75 -8.73 6.64 11.90
C PRO A 75 -8.16 8.05 12.02
N PRO A 76 -7.44 8.41 13.10
CA PRO A 76 -6.92 9.78 13.26
C PRO A 76 -5.95 10.20 12.15
N PHE A 77 -5.31 9.24 11.47
CA PHE A 77 -4.27 9.51 10.46
C PHE A 77 -4.71 9.11 9.05
N SER A 78 -5.94 8.59 8.88
CA SER A 78 -6.40 8.06 7.59
C SER A 78 -6.61 9.14 6.53
N ALA A 79 -7.10 10.31 6.92
CA ALA A 79 -7.26 11.42 6.00
C ALA A 79 -5.91 11.84 5.40
N GLU A 80 -4.87 11.92 6.23
CA GLU A 80 -3.50 12.25 5.81
C GLU A 80 -2.94 11.17 4.87
N ALA A 81 -3.09 9.89 5.20
CA ALA A 81 -2.64 8.78 4.34
C ALA A 81 -3.37 8.73 2.98
N ILE A 82 -4.64 9.11 2.93
CA ILE A 82 -5.40 9.22 1.67
C ILE A 82 -4.84 10.38 0.84
N MET A 83 -4.62 11.54 1.46
CA MET A 83 -4.05 12.71 0.78
C MET A 83 -2.65 12.42 0.25
N GLU A 84 -1.81 11.76 1.05
CA GLU A 84 -0.46 11.33 0.63
C GLU A 84 -0.53 10.41 -0.60
N ALA A 85 -1.48 9.47 -0.63
CA ALA A 85 -1.65 8.61 -1.79
C ALA A 85 -2.13 9.36 -3.05
N ILE A 86 -3.02 10.34 -2.89
CA ILE A 86 -3.46 11.21 -3.99
C ILE A 86 -2.26 12.00 -4.55
N GLU A 87 -1.48 12.63 -3.67
CA GLU A 87 -0.31 13.43 -4.02
C GLU A 87 0.80 12.60 -4.66
N GLY A 88 1.02 11.38 -4.16
CA GLY A 88 1.96 10.40 -4.73
C GLY A 88 1.55 9.88 -6.11
N GLY A 89 0.31 10.15 -6.56
CA GLY A 89 -0.16 9.83 -7.90
C GLY A 89 -0.88 8.48 -8.04
N ILE A 90 -1.24 7.83 -6.93
CA ILE A 90 -2.05 6.61 -6.91
C ILE A 90 -3.40 6.86 -7.60
N LYS A 91 -3.90 5.85 -8.34
CA LYS A 91 -5.13 5.97 -9.14
C LYS A 91 -6.35 5.37 -8.45
N VAL A 92 -6.15 4.37 -7.61
CA VAL A 92 -7.21 3.72 -6.83
C VAL A 92 -6.76 3.62 -5.38
N ILE A 93 -7.56 4.17 -4.47
CA ILE A 93 -7.31 4.13 -3.03
C ILE A 93 -8.46 3.36 -2.38
N VAL A 94 -8.14 2.26 -1.71
CA VAL A 94 -9.10 1.43 -0.97
C VAL A 94 -8.87 1.67 0.51
N VAL A 95 -9.87 2.22 1.20
CA VAL A 95 -9.77 2.57 2.62
C VAL A 95 -10.50 1.51 3.45
N ILE A 96 -9.77 0.80 4.30
CA ILE A 96 -10.32 -0.28 5.15
C ILE A 96 -10.52 0.17 6.59
N THR A 97 -9.79 1.21 7.01
CA THR A 97 -9.79 1.75 8.37
C THR A 97 -11.17 1.73 9.03
N ASP A 98 -11.22 1.16 10.24
CA ASP A 98 -12.37 1.23 11.16
C ASP A 98 -12.08 2.12 12.38
#